data_AF-A0A7S4I6U4-F1
#
_entry.id   AF-A0A7S4I6U4-F1
#
_cell.length_a   1.000
_cell.length_b   1.000
_cell.length_c   1.000
_cell.angle_alpha   90.00
_cell.angle_beta   90.00
_cell.angle_gamma   90.00
#
_symmetry.space_group_name_H-M   'P 1'
#
loop_
_entity.id
_entity.type
_entity.pdbx_description
1 polymer ?
#
loop_
_entity_poly.entity_id
_entity_poly.type
_entity_poly.pdbx_seq_one_letter_code
_entity_poly.pdbx_strand_id
1 'polypeptide(L)'
;ELDRKELALMMENGVDDETRKFMAAGSQNVADDGNFSVQVLSEALRRSHGLTLEDTRRPESRAVVTKPHFENGFVLNRHSHWYTVVKIGWQWWQINSTQGLPEQLT
;
A
#
# COMPACT_ATOMS: atom_id res chain seq x y z
N GLU A 1 -3.07 0.34 -15.06
CA GLU A 1 -3.29 -1.13 -15.29
C GLU A 1 -4.31 -1.70 -14.31
N LEU A 2 -4.21 -1.37 -13.02
CA LEU A 2 -5.17 -1.78 -11.99
C LEU A 2 -6.59 -1.31 -12.31
N ASP A 3 -6.78 -0.02 -12.64
CA ASP A 3 -8.11 0.51 -13.01
C ASP A 3 -8.74 -0.28 -14.18
N ARG A 4 -7.92 -0.74 -15.14
CA ARG A 4 -8.39 -1.54 -16.28
C ARG A 4 -8.84 -2.94 -15.84
N LYS A 5 -8.15 -3.55 -14.87
CA LYS A 5 -8.51 -4.87 -14.32
C LYS A 5 -9.78 -4.78 -13.48
N GLU A 6 -9.90 -3.72 -12.67
CA GLU A 6 -11.10 -3.43 -11.88
C GLU A 6 -12.31 -3.23 -12.81
N LEU A 7 -12.14 -2.42 -13.86
CA LEU A 7 -13.19 -2.22 -14.88
C LEU A 7 -13.60 -3.53 -15.56
N ALA A 8 -12.63 -4.38 -15.93
CA ALA A 8 -12.92 -5.66 -16.57
C ALA A 8 -13.72 -6.60 -15.65
N LEU A 9 -13.42 -6.61 -14.35
CA LEU A 9 -14.15 -7.39 -13.35
C LEU A 9 -15.58 -6.87 -13.16
N MET A 10 -15.76 -5.56 -13.09
CA MET A 10 -17.10 -4.95 -12.97
C MET A 10 -17.99 -5.27 -14.18
N MET A 11 -17.40 -5.33 -15.37
CA MET A 11 -18.11 -5.65 -16.62
C MET A 11 -18.46 -7.14 -16.78
N GLU A 12 -17.93 -8.04 -15.94
CA GLU A 12 -18.13 -9.50 -16.09
C GLU A 12 -19.61 -9.89 -16.02
N ASN A 13 -20.43 -9.12 -15.28
CA ASN A 13 -21.87 -9.33 -15.14
C ASN A 13 -22.72 -8.30 -15.92
N GLY A 14 -22.12 -7.59 -16.89
CA GLY A 14 -22.77 -6.53 -17.67
C GLY A 14 -22.49 -5.11 -17.15
N VAL A 15 -22.97 -4.09 -17.87
CA VAL A 15 -22.72 -2.68 -17.52
C VAL A 15 -23.91 -2.10 -16.76
N ASP A 16 -23.73 -1.92 -15.46
CA ASP A 16 -24.66 -1.23 -14.58
C ASP A 16 -24.29 0.25 -14.36
N ASP A 17 -25.06 0.93 -13.52
CA ASP A 17 -24.82 2.34 -13.19
C ASP A 17 -23.53 2.58 -12.41
N GLU A 18 -23.07 1.60 -11.62
CA GLU A 18 -21.82 1.68 -10.88
C GLU A 18 -20.62 1.63 -11.83
N THR A 19 -20.66 0.74 -12.82
CA THR A 19 -19.66 0.62 -13.87
C THR A 19 -19.58 1.90 -14.70
N ARG A 20 -20.72 2.52 -15.06
CA ARG A 20 -20.74 3.83 -15.77
C ARG A 20 -20.09 4.94 -14.96
N LYS A 21 -20.37 5.01 -13.65
CA LYS A 21 -19.74 5.98 -12.74
C LYS A 21 -18.24 5.75 -12.63
N PHE A 22 -17.81 4.49 -12.51
CA PHE A 22 -16.38 4.14 -12.46
C PHE A 22 -15.64 4.58 -13.72
N MET A 23 -16.20 4.34 -14.91
CA MET A 23 -15.61 4.81 -16.18
C MET A 23 -15.46 6.33 -16.26
N ALA A 24 -16.39 7.08 -15.67
CA ALA A 24 -16.38 8.54 -15.69
C ALA A 24 -15.44 9.16 -14.63
N ALA A 25 -15.11 8.44 -13.56
CA ALA A 25 -14.39 8.96 -12.39
C ALA A 25 -12.87 9.09 -12.57
N GLY A 26 -12.29 8.63 -13.69
CA GLY A 26 -10.84 8.60 -13.87
C GLY A 26 -10.18 7.48 -13.05
N SER A 27 -8.87 7.59 -12.78
CA SER A 27 -8.17 6.57 -11.98
C SER A 27 -8.55 6.68 -10.51
N GLN A 28 -8.94 5.57 -9.89
CA GLN A 28 -9.19 5.52 -8.44
C GLN A 28 -7.95 5.11 -7.65
N ASN A 29 -6.91 4.65 -8.34
CA ASN A 29 -5.69 4.14 -7.76
C ASN A 29 -4.60 5.20 -7.57
N VAL A 30 -4.78 6.39 -8.15
CA VAL A 30 -3.86 7.53 -8.07
C VAL A 30 -4.68 8.78 -7.74
N ALA A 31 -4.36 9.43 -6.63
CA ALA A 31 -4.96 10.70 -6.24
C ALA A 31 -4.17 11.90 -6.81
N ASP A 32 -4.85 13.04 -6.94
CA ASP A 32 -4.27 14.28 -7.50
C ASP A 32 -3.12 14.86 -6.65
N ASP A 33 -3.05 14.51 -5.37
CA ASP A 33 -1.98 14.91 -4.44
C ASP A 33 -0.75 13.97 -4.50
N GLY A 34 -0.76 12.97 -5.37
CA GLY A 34 0.32 11.99 -5.51
C GLY A 34 0.23 10.80 -4.54
N ASN A 35 -0.87 10.67 -3.78
CA ASN A 35 -1.13 9.48 -2.99
C ASN A 35 -1.59 8.31 -3.88
N PHE A 36 -1.16 7.10 -3.54
CA PHE A 36 -1.47 5.87 -4.27
C PHE A 36 -2.29 4.91 -3.43
N SER A 37 -3.11 4.09 -4.07
CA SER A 37 -3.77 2.97 -3.39
C SER A 37 -2.75 1.93 -2.91
N VAL A 38 -3.12 1.15 -1.90
CA VAL A 38 -2.26 0.06 -1.39
C VAL A 38 -2.03 -1.03 -2.46
N GLN A 39 -2.96 -1.18 -3.41
CA GLN A 39 -2.86 -2.09 -4.54
C GLN A 39 -1.72 -1.69 -5.48
N VAL A 40 -1.54 -0.39 -5.74
CA VAL A 40 -0.41 0.12 -6.53
C VAL A 40 0.92 -0.22 -5.85
N LEU A 41 1.04 0.05 -4.55
CA LEU A 41 2.24 -0.27 -3.77
C LEU A 41 2.55 -1.77 -3.78
N SER A 42 1.52 -2.61 -3.59
CA SER A 42 1.65 -4.07 -3.58
C SER A 42 2.12 -4.60 -4.93
N GLU A 43 1.54 -4.10 -6.03
CA GLU A 43 1.93 -4.49 -7.39
C GLU A 43 3.35 -4.03 -7.73
N ALA A 44 3.72 -2.81 -7.34
CA ALA A 44 5.05 -2.26 -7.57
C ALA A 44 6.12 -3.12 -6.88
N LEU A 45 5.96 -3.41 -5.58
CA LEU A 45 6.89 -4.24 -4.80
C LEU A 45 7.01 -5.66 -5.34
N ARG A 46 5.89 -6.25 -5.76
CA ARG A 46 5.88 -7.58 -6.39
C ARG A 46 6.68 -7.58 -7.68
N ARG A 47 6.49 -6.57 -8.54
CA ARG A 47 7.17 -6.49 -9.84
C ARG A 47 8.65 -6.17 -9.74
N SER A 48 9.03 -5.22 -8.88
CA SER A 48 10.41 -4.74 -8.83
C SER A 48 11.32 -5.62 -7.97
N HIS A 49 10.77 -6.26 -6.93
CA HIS A 49 11.56 -6.98 -5.93
C HIS A 49 11.01 -8.36 -5.55
N GLY A 50 9.88 -8.79 -6.11
CA GLY A 50 9.25 -10.06 -5.73
C GLY A 50 8.68 -10.06 -4.31
N LEU A 51 8.42 -8.87 -3.74
CA LEU A 51 7.93 -8.72 -2.36
C LEU A 51 6.41 -8.61 -2.32
N THR A 52 5.81 -9.02 -1.20
CA THR A 52 4.37 -8.93 -0.93
C THR A 52 4.10 -8.06 0.28
N LEU A 53 3.01 -7.28 0.27
CA LEU A 53 2.51 -6.57 1.44
C LEU A 53 1.43 -7.40 2.12
N GLU A 54 1.52 -7.54 3.44
CA GLU A 54 0.51 -8.19 4.27
C GLU A 54 -0.19 -7.15 5.14
N ASP A 55 -1.53 -7.21 5.17
CA ASP A 55 -2.34 -6.33 6.00
C ASP A 55 -2.37 -6.84 7.45
N THR A 56 -1.72 -6.10 8.35
CA THR A 56 -1.59 -6.44 9.77
C THR A 56 -2.92 -6.55 10.52
N ARG A 57 -4.02 -6.08 9.92
CA ARG A 57 -5.39 -6.19 10.48
C ARG A 57 -6.01 -7.56 10.25
N ARG A 58 -5.43 -8.40 9.38
CA ARG A 58 -5.94 -9.75 9.11
C ARG A 58 -5.68 -10.67 10.32
N PRO A 59 -6.60 -11.61 10.63
CA PRO A 59 -6.42 -12.54 11.74
C PRO A 59 -5.12 -13.35 11.64
N GLU A 60 -4.75 -13.76 10.43
CA GLU A 60 -3.54 -14.51 10.10
C GLU A 60 -2.26 -13.75 10.51
N SER A 61 -2.29 -12.42 10.39
CA SER A 61 -1.17 -11.51 10.61
C SER A 61 -0.97 -11.11 12.07
N ARG A 62 -1.73 -11.70 13.01
CA ARG A 62 -1.65 -11.37 14.44
C ARG A 62 -0.26 -11.59 15.03
N ALA A 63 0.50 -12.53 14.48
CA ALA A 63 1.89 -12.77 14.87
C ALA A 63 2.80 -11.54 14.59
N VAL A 64 2.59 -10.84 13.47
CA VAL A 64 3.31 -9.64 13.07
C VAL A 64 3.14 -8.53 14.10
N VAL A 65 1.90 -8.33 14.58
CA VAL A 65 1.57 -7.31 15.58
C VAL A 65 2.14 -7.64 16.96
N THR A 66 2.14 -8.93 17.34
CA THR A 66 2.63 -9.36 18.66
C THR A 66 4.15 -9.46 18.74
N LYS A 67 4.84 -9.64 17.61
CA LYS A 67 6.30 -9.76 17.56
C LYS A 67 6.90 -8.98 16.38
N PRO A 68 6.74 -7.65 16.35
CA PRO A 68 7.14 -6.82 15.21
C PRO A 68 8.66 -6.82 14.95
N HIS A 69 9.47 -7.23 15.92
CA HIS A 69 10.93 -7.28 15.81
C HIS A 69 11.47 -8.39 14.89
N PHE A 70 10.64 -9.38 14.54
CA PHE A 70 10.98 -10.42 13.56
C PHE A 70 10.78 -9.96 12.11
N GLU A 71 10.04 -8.89 11.88
CA GLU A 71 9.86 -8.35 10.55
C GLU A 71 11.03 -7.47 10.12
N ASN A 72 11.22 -7.37 8.80
CA ASN A 72 12.25 -6.51 8.22
C ASN A 72 11.78 -5.05 8.09
N GLY A 73 10.47 -4.82 8.01
CA GLY A 73 9.93 -3.49 7.83
C GLY A 73 8.41 -3.45 7.73
N PHE A 74 7.89 -2.23 7.81
CA PHE A 74 6.47 -1.90 7.73
C PHE A 74 6.26 -0.74 6.77
N VAL A 75 5.13 -0.78 6.07
CA VAL A 75 4.61 0.34 5.29
C VAL A 75 3.40 0.89 6.04
N LEU A 76 3.41 2.18 6.36
CA LEU A 76 2.35 2.85 7.11
C LEU A 76 1.65 3.87 6.23
N ASN A 77 0.33 3.99 6.39
CA ASN A 77 -0.45 5.09 5.86
C ASN A 77 -1.02 5.92 7.01
N ARG A 78 -0.68 7.21 7.08
CA ARG A 78 -1.27 8.14 8.06
C ARG A 78 -1.71 9.40 7.35
N HIS A 79 -2.99 9.74 7.43
CA HIS A 79 -3.57 10.92 6.79
C HIS A 79 -3.25 11.01 5.29
N SER A 80 -3.49 9.93 4.53
CA SER A 80 -3.21 9.87 3.09
C SER A 80 -1.73 10.04 2.72
N HIS A 81 -0.83 9.74 3.65
CA HIS A 81 0.61 9.79 3.43
C HIS A 81 1.27 8.45 3.75
N TRP A 82 2.08 7.95 2.81
CA TRP A 82 2.83 6.71 2.95
C TRP A 82 4.25 6.98 3.47
N TYR A 83 4.68 6.21 4.45
CA TYR A 83 6.06 6.18 4.92
C TYR A 83 6.41 4.78 5.41
N THR A 84 7.70 4.52 5.61
CA THR A 84 8.16 3.18 6.02
C THR A 84 8.89 3.22 7.34
N VAL A 85 8.83 2.09 8.05
CA VAL A 85 9.66 1.81 9.22
C VAL A 85 10.44 0.54 8.90
N VAL A 86 11.76 0.62 8.85
CA VAL A 86 12.62 -0.47 8.39
C VAL A 86 13.70 -0.77 9.42
N LYS A 87 14.06 -2.06 9.54
CA LYS A 87 15.16 -2.52 10.38
C LYS A 87 16.45 -2.56 9.57
N ILE A 88 17.46 -1.83 10.03
CA ILE A 88 18.82 -1.83 9.46
C ILE A 88 19.77 -2.30 10.57
N GLY A 89 20.29 -3.52 10.42
CA GLY A 89 21.00 -4.20 11.49
C GLY A 89 20.10 -4.46 12.69
N TRP A 90 20.41 -3.84 13.83
CA TRP A 90 19.64 -3.97 15.08
C TRP A 90 18.73 -2.76 15.35
N GLN A 91 18.77 -1.76 14.48
CA GLN A 91 18.12 -0.48 14.71
C GLN A 91 16.93 -0.29 13.77
N TRP A 92 15.86 0.31 14.31
CA TRP A 92 14.69 0.71 13.55
C TRP A 92 14.79 2.16 13.09
N TRP A 93 14.39 2.40 11.85
CA TRP A 93 14.43 3.70 11.21
C TRP A 93 13.09 4.00 10.56
N GLN A 94 12.54 5.17 10.85
CA GLN A 94 11.43 5.75 10.11
C GLN A 94 11.99 6.50 8.90
N ILE A 95 11.53 6.13 7.71
CA ILE A 95 11.85 6.80 6.46
C ILE A 95 10.57 7.47 5.98
N ASN A 96 10.47 8.76 6.29
CA ASN A 96 9.34 9.60 5.91
C ASN A 96 9.82 10.70 4.97
N SER A 97 9.25 10.75 3.76
CA SER A 97 9.67 11.70 2.72
C SER A 97 9.39 13.17 3.06
N THR A 98 8.58 13.45 4.08
CA THR A 98 8.37 14.82 4.58
C THR A 98 9.41 15.25 5.61
N GLN A 99 10.27 14.34 6.08
CA GLN A 99 11.39 14.63 6.96
C GLN A 99 12.68 14.79 6.13
N GLY A 100 13.57 15.67 6.57
CA GLY A 100 14.84 15.91 5.87
C GLY A 100 15.86 14.77 6.02
N LEU A 101 15.70 13.91 7.03
CA LEU A 101 16.56 12.77 7.33
C LEU A 101 15.74 11.62 7.90
N PRO A 102 16.20 10.35 7.74
CA PRO A 102 15.63 9.22 8.45
C PRO A 102 15.71 9.40 9.97
N GLU A 103 14.64 9.04 10.67
CA GLU A 103 14.53 9.15 12.12
C GLU A 103 14.78 7.79 12.77
N GLN A 104 15.73 7.72 13.70
CA GLN A 104 16.00 6.51 14.47
C GLN A 104 14.92 6.31 15.54
N LEU A 105 14.25 5.17 15.53
CA LEU A 105 13.27 4.80 16.57
C LEU A 105 14.01 4.13 17.73
N THR A 106 13.97 4.73 18.92
CA THR A 106 14.56 4.22 20.17
C THR A 106 13.60 3.33 20.94
#